data_AF-A0A2V6TWU3-F1
#
_entry.id   AF-A0A2V6TWU3-F1
#
_cell.length_a   1.000
_cell.length_b   1.000
_cell.length_c   1.000
_cell.angle_alpha   90.00
_cell.angle_beta   90.00
_cell.angle_gamma   90.00
#
_symmetry.space_group_name_H-M   'P 1'
#
loop_
_entity.id
_entity.type
_entity.pdbx_description
1 polymer ?
#
loop_
_entity_poly.entity_id
_entity_poly.type
_entity_poly.pdbx_seq_one_letter_code
_entity_poly.pdbx_strand_id
1 'polypeptide(L)'
;MIAFRRHVVVALMLMALAFASLARPVSASSVAELEGAWAVARATMNGEPRTDGKVLNATWTFRGTELVVQTARGERLRSALSFDATANPPALHMTPLSPTGGQRPLWMIWARRGDELDVAFYDGIDQRPEDFGPRRKLVVLTLVPAIAAPTPAALDPCKILRRAGVDRLLGGPTRARPQQRPASAPGSSCALDRTDGSAVITLTLVGPPAGPEYAAAARTEALANHRMQIEDEPSLGAGAFSAASGWTVVVVADRRRTAMILKLEALRVERADLQRFAARVLDAL
;
A
#
# COMPACT_ATOMS: atom_id res chain seq x y z
N MET A 1 -60.00 2.77 63.06
CA MET A 1 -59.17 3.84 62.48
C MET A 1 -57.93 3.17 61.89
N ILE A 2 -58.01 2.80 60.62
CA ILE A 2 -56.97 2.06 59.88
C ILE A 2 -56.31 3.06 58.94
N ALA A 3 -54.99 3.24 59.06
CA ALA A 3 -54.17 3.82 58.00
C ALA A 3 -52.69 3.46 58.25
N PHE A 4 -52.10 2.71 57.33
CA PHE A 4 -50.83 2.97 56.62
C PHE A 4 -50.56 1.72 55.77
N ARG A 5 -50.99 1.73 54.50
CA ARG A 5 -50.20 2.06 53.28
C ARG A 5 -49.06 1.06 53.05
N ARG A 6 -49.19 0.17 52.05
CA ARG A 6 -48.77 0.34 50.62
C ARG A 6 -47.23 0.31 50.50
N HIS A 7 -46.55 -0.45 49.64
CA HIS A 7 -46.88 -1.26 48.46
C HIS A 7 -45.73 -2.25 48.22
N VAL A 8 -46.07 -3.41 47.63
CA VAL A 8 -45.13 -4.38 47.06
C VAL A 8 -44.61 -3.87 45.72
N VAL A 9 -43.30 -3.90 45.51
CA VAL A 9 -42.68 -3.95 44.16
C VAL A 9 -41.60 -5.02 44.18
N VAL A 10 -41.85 -6.07 43.41
CA VAL A 10 -40.90 -7.12 43.00
C VAL A 10 -40.26 -6.67 41.69
N ALA A 11 -38.94 -6.86 41.50
CA ALA A 11 -38.35 -7.32 40.23
C ALA A 11 -36.81 -7.28 40.19
N LEU A 12 -36.26 -8.43 39.77
CA LEU A 12 -35.05 -8.66 38.97
C LEU A 12 -33.69 -8.09 39.43
N MET A 13 -32.89 -8.96 40.06
CA MET A 13 -31.43 -8.93 39.88
C MET A 13 -31.06 -9.70 38.60
N LEU A 14 -30.77 -8.98 37.52
CA LEU A 14 -29.98 -9.50 36.41
C LEU A 14 -28.50 -9.37 36.80
N MET A 15 -27.87 -10.50 37.13
CA MET A 15 -26.42 -10.59 37.18
C MET A 15 -25.88 -10.35 35.77
N ALA A 16 -25.44 -9.13 35.49
CA ALA A 16 -24.64 -8.84 34.31
C ALA A 16 -23.33 -9.61 34.44
N LEU A 17 -23.17 -10.64 33.60
CA LEU A 17 -21.86 -11.20 33.28
C LEU A 17 -21.03 -10.07 32.68
N ALA A 18 -20.23 -9.43 33.53
CA ALA A 18 -19.14 -8.58 33.09
C ALA A 18 -18.17 -9.46 32.31
N PHE A 19 -18.26 -9.42 30.98
CA PHE A 19 -17.13 -9.75 30.14
C PHE A 19 -16.06 -8.69 30.41
N ALA A 20 -15.29 -8.90 31.48
CA ALA A 20 -14.01 -8.25 31.65
C ALA A 20 -13.12 -8.75 30.51
N SER A 21 -13.09 -8.00 29.41
CA SER A 21 -12.01 -8.08 28.43
C SER A 21 -10.72 -7.76 29.16
N LEU A 22 -10.03 -8.81 29.60
CA LEU A 22 -8.66 -8.73 30.11
C LEU A 22 -7.77 -8.24 28.96
N ALA A 23 -7.62 -6.92 28.84
CA ALA A 23 -6.49 -6.33 28.15
C ALA A 23 -5.24 -6.77 28.92
N ARG A 24 -4.52 -7.76 28.38
CA ARG A 24 -3.26 -8.23 28.97
C ARG A 24 -2.26 -7.07 29.02
N PRO A 25 -1.58 -6.83 30.15
CA PRO A 25 -0.47 -5.90 30.19
C PRO A 25 0.62 -6.38 29.23
N VAL A 26 0.94 -5.49 28.31
CA VAL A 26 1.93 -5.64 27.25
C VAL A 26 3.31 -5.58 27.91
N SER A 27 3.83 -6.77 28.23
CA SER A 27 5.13 -7.01 28.88
C SER A 27 6.26 -6.92 27.84
N ALA A 28 7.53 -7.13 28.19
CA ALA A 28 8.66 -7.18 27.23
C ALA A 28 8.42 -8.09 26.00
N SER A 29 7.43 -8.99 26.08
CA SER A 29 6.85 -9.76 24.98
C SER A 29 6.30 -8.93 23.82
N SER A 30 5.86 -7.70 24.08
CA SER A 30 5.24 -6.80 23.09
C SER A 30 6.23 -6.16 22.12
N VAL A 31 7.40 -5.73 22.60
CA VAL A 31 8.45 -5.21 21.70
C VAL A 31 8.96 -6.32 20.80
N ALA A 32 9.01 -7.56 21.31
CA ALA A 32 9.33 -8.74 20.51
C ALA A 32 8.31 -9.02 19.40
N GLU A 33 7.10 -8.48 19.48
CA GLU A 33 6.10 -8.62 18.39
C GLU A 33 6.43 -7.74 17.18
N LEU A 34 7.20 -6.66 17.37
CA LEU A 34 7.66 -5.77 16.30
C LEU A 34 8.93 -6.28 15.63
N GLU A 35 9.73 -7.09 16.31
CA GLU A 35 11.04 -7.56 15.82
C GLU A 35 10.96 -8.17 14.42
N GLY A 36 11.94 -7.83 13.60
CA GLY A 36 12.07 -8.35 12.24
C GLY A 36 11.81 -7.33 11.14
N ALA A 37 11.75 -7.83 9.91
CA ALA A 37 11.53 -7.03 8.71
C ALA A 37 10.09 -7.16 8.25
N TRP A 38 9.48 -6.02 7.93
CA TRP A 38 8.08 -5.89 7.56
C TRP A 38 7.97 -5.05 6.29
N ALA A 39 7.15 -5.49 5.34
CA ALA A 39 6.87 -4.75 4.13
C ALA A 39 5.51 -4.06 4.26
N VAL A 40 5.44 -2.78 3.87
CA VAL A 40 4.18 -2.02 3.84
C VAL A 40 3.29 -2.60 2.73
N ALA A 41 2.22 -3.29 3.12
CA ALA A 41 1.25 -3.88 2.20
C ALA A 41 0.12 -2.90 1.88
N ARG A 42 -0.32 -2.12 2.88
CA ARG A 42 -1.39 -1.12 2.73
C ARG A 42 -1.03 0.14 3.51
N ALA A 43 -1.58 1.25 3.05
CA ALA A 43 -1.50 2.52 3.74
C ALA A 43 -2.83 3.28 3.59
N THR A 44 -3.25 4.00 4.63
CA THR A 44 -4.34 4.96 4.58
C THR A 44 -3.87 6.29 5.15
N MET A 45 -4.51 7.39 4.72
CA MET A 45 -4.34 8.71 5.30
C MET A 45 -5.71 9.37 5.42
N ASN A 46 -6.05 9.86 6.59
CA ASN A 46 -7.40 10.38 6.88
C ASN A 46 -8.51 9.33 6.69
N GLY A 47 -8.18 8.04 6.79
CA GLY A 47 -9.11 6.94 6.47
C GLY A 47 -9.16 6.54 4.99
N GLU A 48 -8.59 7.35 4.11
CA GLU A 48 -8.60 7.08 2.68
C GLU A 48 -7.38 6.24 2.27
N PRO A 49 -7.56 5.18 1.47
CA PRO A 49 -6.45 4.39 0.95
C PRO A 49 -5.40 5.25 0.22
N ARG A 50 -4.14 4.95 0.47
CA ARG A 50 -2.99 5.58 -0.19
C ARG A 50 -2.41 4.60 -1.19
N THR A 51 -2.39 5.03 -2.44
CA THR A 51 -1.74 4.32 -3.55
C THR A 51 -0.37 4.89 -3.88
N ASP A 52 0.04 5.98 -3.23
CA ASP A 52 1.31 6.60 -3.55
C ASP A 52 2.51 5.75 -3.08
N GLY A 53 3.48 5.64 -3.97
CA GLY A 53 4.64 4.77 -3.86
C GLY A 53 5.74 5.20 -2.94
N LYS A 54 5.58 6.34 -2.26
CA LYS A 54 6.53 6.73 -1.21
C LYS A 54 6.35 5.89 0.05
N VAL A 55 5.13 5.40 0.27
CA VAL A 55 4.75 4.68 1.50
C VAL A 55 4.63 3.18 1.24
N LEU A 56 4.00 2.78 0.14
CA LEU A 56 3.85 1.37 -0.25
C LEU A 56 5.20 0.76 -0.68
N ASN A 57 5.42 -0.52 -0.39
CA ASN A 57 6.67 -1.27 -0.64
C ASN A 57 7.92 -0.73 0.09
N ALA A 58 7.76 0.17 1.06
CA ALA A 58 8.83 0.42 2.02
C ALA A 58 9.00 -0.82 2.93
N THR A 59 10.25 -1.12 3.27
CA THR A 59 10.56 -2.17 4.26
C THR A 59 10.96 -1.51 5.57
N TRP A 60 10.24 -1.85 6.63
CA TRP A 60 10.47 -1.41 8.00
C TRP A 60 11.12 -2.55 8.76
N THR A 61 12.35 -2.34 9.22
CA THR A 61 13.08 -3.33 10.02
C THR A 61 13.20 -2.81 11.45
N PHE A 62 12.50 -3.43 12.37
CA PHE A 62 12.64 -3.18 13.79
C PHE A 62 13.70 -4.13 14.35
N ARG A 63 14.65 -3.57 15.10
CA ARG A 63 15.68 -4.32 15.83
C ARG A 63 15.95 -3.64 17.16
N GLY A 64 15.41 -4.19 18.23
CA GLY A 64 15.44 -3.63 19.57
C GLY A 64 14.89 -2.20 19.58
N THR A 65 15.76 -1.26 19.91
CA THR A 65 15.44 0.18 19.96
C THR A 65 15.80 0.92 18.67
N GLU A 66 15.98 0.24 17.56
CA GLU A 66 16.26 0.85 16.26
C GLU A 66 15.17 0.47 15.24
N LEU A 67 14.75 1.47 14.46
CA LEU A 67 13.97 1.28 13.24
C LEU A 67 14.81 1.71 12.04
N VAL A 68 14.88 0.82 11.05
CA VAL A 68 15.41 1.12 9.73
C VAL A 68 14.27 1.06 8.72
N VAL A 69 13.98 2.18 8.06
CA VAL A 69 13.04 2.23 6.95
C VAL A 69 13.82 2.32 5.65
N GLN A 70 13.65 1.34 4.78
CA GLN A 70 14.13 1.39 3.41
C GLN A 70 12.96 1.68 2.49
N THR A 71 12.99 2.82 1.81
CA THR A 71 11.93 3.17 0.86
C THR A 71 12.04 2.30 -0.39
N ALA A 72 10.98 2.26 -1.21
CA ALA A 72 11.02 1.57 -2.51
C ALA A 72 12.14 2.07 -3.45
N ARG A 73 12.67 3.28 -3.21
CA ARG A 73 13.76 3.89 -3.98
C ARG A 73 15.16 3.54 -3.46
N GLY A 74 15.24 2.73 -2.40
CA GLY A 74 16.50 2.36 -1.77
C GLY A 74 17.07 3.40 -0.80
N GLU A 75 16.36 4.52 -0.58
CA GLU A 75 16.71 5.47 0.48
C GLU A 75 16.55 4.77 1.83
N ARG A 76 17.55 4.94 2.71
CA ARG A 76 17.59 4.28 4.00
C ARG A 76 17.55 5.32 5.11
N LEU A 77 16.53 5.22 5.95
CA LEU A 77 16.31 6.07 7.12
C LEU A 77 16.54 5.25 8.38
N ARG A 78 17.24 5.83 9.36
CA ARG A 78 17.52 5.18 10.65
C ARG A 78 16.97 6.05 11.76
N SER A 79 16.29 5.42 12.71
CA SER A 79 15.68 6.08 13.85
C SER A 79 15.87 5.28 15.12
N ALA A 80 16.07 5.97 16.23
CA ALA A 80 15.97 5.39 17.57
C ALA A 80 14.50 5.31 18.00
N LEU A 81 14.17 4.26 18.76
CA LEU A 81 12.85 4.00 19.30
C LEU A 81 12.90 4.04 20.83
N SER A 82 11.93 4.71 21.43
CA SER A 82 11.62 4.63 22.86
C SER A 82 10.21 4.11 23.02
N PHE A 83 10.03 3.03 23.78
CA PHE A 83 8.73 2.36 23.92
C PHE A 83 7.99 2.84 25.17
N ASP A 84 6.70 3.10 25.04
CA ASP A 84 5.77 3.26 26.16
C ASP A 84 4.87 2.02 26.22
N ALA A 85 5.34 1.03 26.97
CA ALA A 85 4.64 -0.25 27.15
C ALA A 85 3.40 -0.13 28.07
N THR A 86 3.20 1.01 28.71
CA THR A 86 2.03 1.25 29.58
C THR A 86 0.85 1.84 28.83
N ALA A 87 1.09 2.34 27.61
CA ALA A 87 0.05 2.84 26.73
C ALA A 87 -0.86 1.72 26.20
N ASN A 88 -2.13 2.06 25.98
CA ASN A 88 -3.09 1.21 25.28
C ASN A 88 -3.81 2.05 24.20
N PRO A 89 -3.61 1.77 22.90
CA PRO A 89 -2.72 0.75 22.33
C PRO A 89 -1.23 1.02 22.63
N PRO A 90 -0.36 -0.01 22.54
CA PRO A 90 1.07 0.14 22.75
C PRO A 90 1.67 1.24 21.87
N ALA A 91 2.55 2.04 22.46
CA ALA A 91 3.09 3.22 21.80
C ALA A 91 4.61 3.23 21.78
N LEU A 92 5.16 3.98 20.83
CA LEU A 92 6.59 4.25 20.76
C LEU A 92 6.82 5.66 20.22
N HIS A 93 7.93 6.24 20.63
CA HIS A 93 8.44 7.50 20.13
C HIS A 93 9.64 7.23 19.24
N MET A 94 9.60 7.73 18.01
CA MET A 94 10.66 7.59 17.03
C MET A 94 11.44 8.88 16.93
N THR A 95 12.76 8.81 17.04
CA THR A 95 13.68 9.93 16.85
C THR A 95 14.64 9.62 15.70
N PRO A 96 14.62 10.38 14.59
CA PRO A 96 15.57 10.19 13.49
C PRO A 96 17.03 10.33 13.96
N LEU A 97 17.90 9.38 13.61
CA LEU A 97 19.32 9.38 13.99
C LEU A 97 20.19 10.28 13.08
N SER A 98 19.75 10.51 11.86
CA SER A 98 20.42 11.39 10.89
C SER A 98 19.35 12.14 10.10
N PRO A 99 18.72 13.16 10.70
CA PRO A 99 17.58 13.83 10.09
C PRO A 99 18.02 14.53 8.80
N THR A 100 17.54 14.02 7.67
CA THR A 100 17.66 14.67 6.36
C THR A 100 16.28 15.13 5.89
N GLY A 101 16.18 16.30 5.27
CA GLY A 101 14.96 16.72 4.58
C GLY A 101 13.72 16.88 5.48
N GLY A 102 13.87 17.51 6.65
CA GLY A 102 12.72 17.90 7.48
C GLY A 102 12.10 16.78 8.32
N GLN A 103 12.75 15.62 8.44
CA GLN A 103 12.35 14.55 9.35
C GLN A 103 12.34 15.04 10.80
N ARG A 104 11.25 14.74 11.51
CA ARG A 104 11.04 15.12 12.90
C ARG A 104 10.76 13.89 13.75
N PRO A 105 11.03 13.96 15.06
CA PRO A 105 10.51 12.98 15.98
C PRO A 105 8.99 12.90 15.89
N LEU A 106 8.44 11.71 16.13
CA LEU A 106 7.00 11.50 16.12
C LEU A 106 6.60 10.34 17.05
N TRP A 107 5.35 10.37 17.46
CA TRP A 107 4.71 9.27 18.18
C TRP A 107 4.02 8.31 17.23
N MET A 108 4.13 7.01 17.55
CA MET A 108 3.41 5.95 16.88
C MET A 108 2.68 5.08 17.89
N ILE A 109 1.57 4.50 17.46
CA ILE A 109 0.94 3.34 18.11
C ILE A 109 1.02 2.14 17.16
N TRP A 110 0.94 0.94 17.72
CA TRP A 110 0.99 -0.27 16.92
C TRP A 110 0.11 -1.38 17.50
N ALA A 111 -0.31 -2.29 16.64
CA ALA A 111 -1.08 -3.46 17.02
C ALA A 111 -0.75 -4.64 16.09
N ARG A 112 -0.53 -5.81 16.67
CA ARG A 112 -0.34 -7.04 15.90
C ARG A 112 -1.68 -7.77 15.72
N ARG A 113 -1.99 -8.14 14.48
CA ARG A 113 -3.20 -8.91 14.10
C ARG A 113 -2.78 -10.15 13.31
N GLY A 114 -2.45 -11.22 14.04
CA GLY A 114 -1.89 -12.44 13.43
C GLY A 114 -0.53 -12.17 12.80
N ASP A 115 -0.45 -12.32 11.48
CA ASP A 115 0.74 -12.02 10.67
C ASP A 115 0.74 -10.59 10.12
N GLU A 116 -0.23 -9.75 10.47
CA GLU A 116 -0.19 -8.33 10.13
C GLU A 116 0.29 -7.50 11.33
N LEU A 117 0.99 -6.41 11.04
CA LEU A 117 1.36 -5.38 12.00
C LEU A 117 0.80 -4.04 11.51
N ASP A 118 -0.12 -3.47 12.27
CA ASP A 118 -0.59 -2.11 12.01
C ASP A 118 0.24 -1.10 12.79
N VAL A 119 0.59 0.00 12.14
CA VAL A 119 1.29 1.14 12.74
C VAL A 119 0.55 2.40 12.37
N ALA A 120 0.27 3.26 13.35
CA ALA A 120 -0.37 4.55 13.10
C ALA A 120 0.46 5.70 13.69
N PHE A 121 0.52 6.81 12.94
CA PHE A 121 1.20 8.04 13.33
C PHE A 121 0.60 9.24 12.61
N TYR A 122 0.77 10.44 13.15
CA TYR A 122 0.33 11.66 12.46
C TYR A 122 1.43 12.24 11.57
N ASP A 123 1.05 12.68 10.38
CA ASP A 123 1.94 13.45 9.50
C ASP A 123 2.03 14.91 9.96
N GLY A 124 3.20 15.28 10.49
CA GLY A 124 3.52 16.65 10.90
C GLY A 124 2.73 17.15 12.11
N ILE A 125 2.23 16.24 12.96
CA ILE A 125 1.66 16.57 14.27
C ILE A 125 2.47 15.83 15.33
N ASP A 126 2.98 16.57 16.30
CA ASP A 126 3.68 16.01 17.45
C ASP A 126 2.67 15.59 18.54
N GLN A 127 1.85 14.58 18.20
CA GLN A 127 0.87 13.99 19.09
C GLN A 127 0.85 12.48 18.90
N ARG A 128 0.61 11.74 19.98
CA ARG A 128 0.36 10.31 19.94
C ARG A 128 -1.05 10.01 19.42
N PRO A 129 -1.23 9.17 18.39
CA PRO A 129 -2.55 8.65 18.04
C PRO A 129 -3.16 7.84 19.19
N GLU A 130 -4.49 7.88 19.32
CA GLU A 130 -5.18 7.14 20.39
C GLU A 130 -5.75 5.81 19.88
N ASP A 131 -6.06 5.75 18.58
CA ASP A 131 -6.59 4.58 17.89
C ASP A 131 -6.19 4.60 16.40
N PHE A 132 -6.60 3.57 15.67
CA PHE A 132 -6.35 3.39 14.24
C PHE A 132 -7.50 3.94 13.38
N GLY A 133 -8.45 4.67 13.98
CA GLY A 133 -9.65 5.18 13.31
C GLY A 133 -9.35 6.37 12.41
N PRO A 134 -10.19 6.64 11.40
CA PRO A 134 -9.97 7.71 10.44
C PRO A 134 -9.93 9.08 11.11
N ARG A 135 -8.79 9.78 11.04
CA ARG A 135 -8.58 11.11 11.64
C ARG A 135 -7.70 11.96 10.73
N ARG A 136 -7.88 13.29 10.78
CA ARG A 136 -7.10 14.22 9.98
C ARG A 136 -5.60 14.06 10.27
N LYS A 137 -4.80 13.98 9.21
CA LYS A 137 -3.35 13.71 9.16
C LYS A 137 -2.93 12.37 9.76
N LEU A 138 -3.85 11.50 10.16
CA LEU A 138 -3.48 10.18 10.65
C LEU A 138 -3.12 9.30 9.46
N VAL A 139 -1.92 8.75 9.49
CA VAL A 139 -1.44 7.70 8.60
C VAL A 139 -1.57 6.38 9.32
N VAL A 140 -2.17 5.38 8.68
CA VAL A 140 -2.19 4.00 9.18
C VAL A 140 -1.56 3.10 8.13
N LEU A 141 -0.55 2.35 8.52
CA LEU A 141 0.13 1.37 7.69
C LEU A 141 -0.25 -0.02 8.16
N THR A 142 -0.60 -0.90 7.22
CA THR A 142 -0.63 -2.34 7.48
C THR A 142 0.61 -2.96 6.86
N LEU A 143 1.42 -3.53 7.73
CA LEU A 143 2.66 -4.20 7.41
C LEU A 143 2.45 -5.71 7.48
N VAL A 144 3.15 -6.46 6.64
CA VAL A 144 3.22 -7.93 6.70
C VAL A 144 4.69 -8.36 6.77
N PRO A 145 5.02 -9.55 7.26
CA PRO A 145 6.38 -10.05 7.27
C PRO A 145 6.99 -9.85 5.89
N ALA A 146 8.15 -9.21 5.85
CA ALA A 146 9.00 -9.27 4.70
C ALA A 146 9.58 -10.69 4.65
N ILE A 147 8.75 -11.67 4.25
CA ILE A 147 9.26 -12.88 3.59
C ILE A 147 10.19 -12.31 2.53
N ALA A 148 11.43 -12.80 2.45
CA ALA A 148 12.41 -12.37 1.47
C ALA A 148 11.76 -12.46 0.08
N ALA A 149 11.08 -11.39 -0.31
CA ALA A 149 10.47 -11.27 -1.59
C ALA A 149 11.67 -11.29 -2.53
N PRO A 150 11.59 -11.99 -3.67
CA PRO A 150 12.58 -11.79 -4.70
C PRO A 150 12.70 -10.28 -4.86
N THR A 151 13.90 -9.76 -4.57
CA THR A 151 14.24 -8.34 -4.67
C THR A 151 13.60 -7.79 -5.96
N PRO A 152 13.11 -6.54 -6.00
CA PRO A 152 12.66 -5.90 -7.24
C PRO A 152 13.66 -6.03 -8.42
N ALA A 153 14.90 -6.39 -8.13
CA ALA A 153 15.90 -6.92 -9.06
C ALA A 153 15.46 -8.13 -9.94
N ALA A 154 14.33 -8.80 -9.70
CA ALA A 154 13.93 -9.97 -10.50
C ALA A 154 13.14 -9.63 -11.78
N LEU A 155 12.47 -8.47 -11.85
CA LEU A 155 11.64 -8.10 -13.00
C LEU A 155 12.01 -6.70 -13.50
N ASP A 156 12.72 -6.65 -14.63
CA ASP A 156 13.03 -5.41 -15.36
C ASP A 156 11.86 -5.07 -16.30
N PRO A 157 11.06 -4.01 -16.01
CA PRO A 157 9.89 -3.68 -16.82
C PRO A 157 10.25 -3.30 -18.26
N CYS A 158 11.43 -2.73 -18.51
CA CYS A 158 11.87 -2.41 -19.87
C CYS A 158 12.13 -3.70 -20.65
N LYS A 159 12.83 -4.66 -20.03
CA LYS A 159 13.09 -5.97 -20.65
C LYS A 159 11.79 -6.72 -20.95
N ILE A 160 10.80 -6.64 -20.05
CA ILE A 160 9.48 -7.24 -20.24
C ILE A 160 8.75 -6.60 -21.42
N LEU A 161 8.68 -5.27 -21.49
CA LEU A 161 8.05 -4.55 -22.61
C LEU A 161 8.71 -4.91 -23.96
N ARG A 162 10.04 -4.97 -23.99
CA ARG A 162 10.80 -5.36 -25.19
C ARG A 162 10.49 -6.80 -25.61
N ARG A 163 10.49 -7.74 -24.67
CA ARG A 163 10.16 -9.15 -24.94
C ARG A 163 8.72 -9.33 -25.41
N ALA A 164 7.78 -8.53 -24.89
CA ALA A 164 6.38 -8.53 -25.32
C ALA A 164 6.17 -7.93 -26.74
N GLY A 165 7.21 -7.34 -27.34
CA GLY A 165 7.19 -6.82 -28.70
C GLY A 165 6.63 -5.40 -28.81
N VAL A 166 7.02 -4.51 -27.89
CA VAL A 166 6.56 -3.12 -27.85
C VAL A 166 6.77 -2.36 -29.16
N ASP A 167 7.89 -2.59 -29.85
CA ASP A 167 8.18 -1.91 -31.11
C ASP A 167 7.15 -2.28 -32.20
N ARG A 168 6.63 -3.52 -32.18
CA ARG A 168 5.54 -3.94 -33.06
C ARG A 168 4.21 -3.30 -32.68
N LEU A 169 3.89 -3.26 -31.38
CA LEU A 169 2.67 -2.63 -30.88
C LEU A 169 2.61 -1.15 -31.27
N LEU A 170 3.70 -0.42 -31.06
CA LEU A 170 3.77 0.99 -31.37
C LEU A 170 4.07 1.25 -32.86
N GLY A 171 4.35 0.22 -33.66
CA GLY A 171 4.58 0.32 -35.11
C GLY A 171 5.93 0.92 -35.50
N GLY A 172 6.94 0.86 -34.65
CA GLY A 172 8.25 1.47 -34.88
C GLY A 172 9.21 1.30 -33.69
N PRO A 173 10.49 1.67 -33.86
CA PRO A 173 11.47 1.55 -32.79
C PRO A 173 11.13 2.47 -31.62
N THR A 174 11.37 1.97 -30.41
CA THR A 174 11.18 2.72 -29.17
C THR A 174 12.50 3.00 -28.46
N ARG A 175 12.52 4.03 -27.62
CA ARG A 175 13.64 4.41 -26.75
C ARG A 175 13.16 4.49 -25.32
N ALA A 176 13.99 4.01 -24.39
CA ALA A 176 13.67 4.15 -22.97
C ALA A 176 13.75 5.61 -22.56
N ARG A 177 12.70 6.11 -21.92
CA ARG A 177 12.69 7.44 -21.36
C ARG A 177 13.57 7.44 -20.11
N PRO A 178 14.60 8.30 -20.03
CA PRO A 178 15.37 8.46 -18.80
C PRO A 178 14.42 8.85 -17.67
N GLN A 179 14.51 8.16 -16.53
CA GLN A 179 13.67 8.44 -15.38
C GLN A 179 14.11 9.78 -14.74
N GLN A 180 13.59 10.89 -15.26
CA GLN A 180 13.94 12.24 -14.81
C GLN A 180 13.43 12.56 -13.40
N ARG A 181 12.42 11.82 -12.94
CA ARG A 181 11.90 11.90 -11.58
C ARG A 181 11.72 10.49 -11.02
N PRO A 182 12.19 10.22 -9.79
CA PRO A 182 11.98 8.93 -9.16
C PRO A 182 10.47 8.64 -9.04
N ALA A 183 10.07 7.40 -9.33
CA ALA A 183 8.67 7.01 -9.46
C ALA A 183 7.84 7.38 -8.23
N SER A 184 6.67 7.99 -8.45
CA SER A 184 5.69 8.31 -7.39
C SER A 184 4.82 7.12 -7.01
N ALA A 185 4.94 5.99 -7.72
CA ALA A 185 4.20 4.75 -7.53
C ALA A 185 5.15 3.64 -7.02
N PRO A 186 4.66 2.71 -6.20
CA PRO A 186 5.48 1.66 -5.61
C PRO A 186 5.91 0.68 -6.71
N GLY A 187 7.04 -0.01 -6.47
CA GLY A 187 7.55 -1.00 -7.41
C GLY A 187 8.45 -0.44 -8.52
N SER A 188 8.67 -1.22 -9.57
CA SER A 188 9.56 -0.89 -10.68
C SER A 188 8.75 -0.42 -11.88
N SER A 189 9.17 0.66 -12.52
CA SER A 189 8.52 1.15 -13.74
C SER A 189 9.50 1.42 -14.87
N CYS A 190 9.01 1.28 -16.10
CA CYS A 190 9.70 1.66 -17.32
C CYS A 190 8.74 2.36 -18.27
N ALA A 191 9.21 3.43 -18.91
CA ALA A 191 8.52 4.09 -20.01
C ALA A 191 9.35 3.96 -21.30
N LEU A 192 8.70 3.55 -22.38
CA LEU A 192 9.27 3.49 -23.72
C LEU A 192 8.50 4.44 -24.64
N ASP A 193 9.23 5.37 -25.26
CA ASP A 193 8.72 6.32 -26.22
C ASP A 193 8.98 5.81 -27.63
N ARG A 194 8.00 5.90 -28.53
CA ARG A 194 8.26 5.75 -29.96
C ARG A 194 9.20 6.87 -30.41
N THR A 195 10.18 6.55 -31.26
CA THR A 195 11.25 7.49 -31.62
C THR A 195 10.79 8.79 -32.28
N ASP A 196 9.60 8.79 -32.89
CA ASP A 196 8.99 9.99 -33.49
C ASP A 196 8.10 10.78 -32.50
N GLY A 197 8.03 10.35 -31.23
CA GLY A 197 7.25 11.01 -30.18
C GLY A 197 5.75 10.80 -30.26
N SER A 198 5.24 9.99 -31.19
CA SER A 198 3.81 9.83 -31.43
C SER A 198 3.09 8.90 -30.44
N ALA A 199 3.83 8.09 -29.69
CA ALA A 199 3.27 7.15 -28.72
C ALA A 199 4.21 6.89 -27.56
N VAL A 200 3.63 6.63 -26.39
CA VAL A 200 4.34 6.27 -25.15
C VAL A 200 3.66 5.08 -24.52
N ILE A 201 4.45 4.13 -24.03
CA ILE A 201 3.94 3.06 -23.17
C ILE A 201 4.72 3.02 -21.87
N THR A 202 4.02 2.86 -20.76
CA THR A 202 4.58 2.74 -19.42
C THR A 202 4.10 1.44 -18.79
N LEU A 203 5.03 0.67 -18.23
CA LEU A 203 4.74 -0.50 -17.41
C LEU A 203 5.19 -0.21 -15.99
N THR A 204 4.29 -0.38 -15.03
CA THR A 204 4.58 -0.38 -13.59
C THR A 204 4.26 -1.76 -13.02
N LEU A 205 5.20 -2.34 -12.27
CA LEU A 205 5.05 -3.62 -11.60
C LEU A 205 5.14 -3.44 -10.09
N VAL A 206 4.11 -3.87 -9.38
CA VAL A 206 4.02 -3.81 -7.92
C VAL A 206 3.96 -5.23 -7.38
N GLY A 207 5.09 -5.73 -6.88
CA GLY A 207 5.19 -7.08 -6.31
C GLY A 207 4.46 -7.23 -4.97
N PRO A 208 4.41 -8.46 -4.43
CA PRO A 208 3.93 -8.69 -3.09
C PRO A 208 4.78 -7.91 -2.06
N PRO A 209 4.16 -7.48 -0.95
CA PRO A 209 2.78 -7.77 -0.56
C PRO A 209 1.72 -6.82 -1.12
N ALA A 210 2.11 -5.67 -1.69
CA ALA A 210 1.18 -4.60 -2.04
C ALA A 210 0.44 -4.79 -3.39
N GLY A 211 0.87 -5.74 -4.23
CA GLY A 211 0.31 -5.94 -5.58
C GLY A 211 -1.23 -5.96 -5.65
N PRO A 212 -1.92 -6.90 -5.00
CA PRO A 212 -3.39 -7.01 -5.11
C PRO A 212 -4.14 -5.74 -4.67
N GLU A 213 -3.70 -5.12 -3.58
CA GLU A 213 -4.29 -3.87 -3.07
C GLU A 213 -4.06 -2.71 -4.02
N TYR A 214 -2.89 -2.66 -4.66
CA TYR A 214 -2.59 -1.68 -5.68
C TYR A 214 -3.50 -1.82 -6.91
N ALA A 215 -3.77 -3.05 -7.37
CA ALA A 215 -4.68 -3.29 -8.47
C ALA A 215 -6.13 -2.88 -8.13
N ALA A 216 -6.59 -3.20 -6.91
CA ALA A 216 -7.91 -2.81 -6.43
C ALA A 216 -8.06 -1.28 -6.36
N ALA A 217 -7.05 -0.61 -5.81
CA ALA A 217 -7.07 0.84 -5.69
C ALA A 217 -6.97 1.56 -7.05
N ALA A 218 -6.21 1.01 -8.00
CA ALA A 218 -6.21 1.50 -9.38
C ALA A 218 -7.61 1.42 -10.03
N ARG A 219 -8.39 0.38 -9.71
CA ARG A 219 -9.79 0.28 -10.16
C ARG A 219 -10.67 1.35 -9.54
N THR A 220 -10.54 1.57 -8.24
CA THR A 220 -11.26 2.64 -7.52
C THR A 220 -10.95 4.02 -8.10
N GLU A 221 -9.67 4.31 -8.38
CA GLU A 221 -9.24 5.56 -9.01
C GLU A 221 -9.83 5.73 -10.42
N ALA A 222 -9.84 4.66 -11.23
CA ALA A 222 -10.46 4.69 -12.53
C ALA A 222 -11.98 4.94 -12.44
N LEU A 223 -12.68 4.28 -11.50
CA LEU A 223 -14.12 4.44 -11.28
C LEU A 223 -14.50 5.84 -10.81
N ALA A 224 -13.65 6.45 -9.97
CA ALA A 224 -13.83 7.83 -9.52
C ALA A 224 -13.66 8.85 -10.65
N ASN A 225 -12.99 8.48 -11.74
CA ASN A 225 -12.81 9.35 -12.89
C ASN A 225 -13.93 9.14 -13.92
N HIS A 226 -14.96 9.99 -13.87
CA HIS A 226 -16.11 9.95 -14.79
C HIS A 226 -15.78 10.07 -16.29
N ARG A 227 -14.52 10.41 -16.65
CA ARG A 227 -14.07 10.48 -18.04
C ARG A 227 -13.49 9.17 -18.57
N MET A 228 -13.32 8.16 -17.72
CA MET A 228 -12.81 6.85 -18.11
C MET A 228 -13.97 5.89 -18.41
N GLN A 229 -13.88 5.21 -19.55
CA GLN A 229 -14.70 4.03 -19.85
C GLN A 229 -13.96 2.80 -19.33
N ILE A 230 -14.59 2.04 -18.45
CA ILE A 230 -13.99 0.87 -17.80
C ILE A 230 -14.62 -0.38 -18.37
N GLU A 231 -13.78 -1.36 -18.66
CA GLU A 231 -14.20 -2.66 -19.17
C GLU A 231 -13.43 -3.78 -18.47
N ASP A 232 -14.13 -4.86 -18.13
CA ASP A 232 -13.48 -6.03 -17.54
C ASP A 232 -12.68 -6.80 -18.59
N GLU A 233 -11.52 -7.31 -18.19
CA GLU A 233 -10.57 -8.02 -19.06
C GLU A 233 -10.36 -9.45 -18.54
N PRO A 234 -11.39 -10.33 -18.57
CA PRO A 234 -11.32 -11.65 -17.93
C PRO A 234 -10.23 -12.56 -18.52
N SER A 235 -9.81 -12.31 -19.76
CA SER A 235 -8.71 -13.01 -20.42
C SER A 235 -7.34 -12.75 -19.76
N LEU A 236 -7.21 -11.65 -19.01
CA LEU A 236 -6.00 -11.28 -18.28
C LEU A 236 -6.04 -11.73 -16.81
N GLY A 237 -7.10 -12.41 -16.37
CA GLY A 237 -7.25 -12.95 -15.03
C GLY A 237 -8.37 -12.28 -14.21
N ALA A 238 -8.60 -12.82 -13.01
CA ALA A 238 -9.67 -12.34 -12.14
C ALA A 238 -9.42 -10.89 -11.69
N GLY A 239 -10.44 -10.04 -11.82
CA GLY A 239 -10.38 -8.62 -11.43
C GLY A 239 -9.60 -7.71 -12.37
N ALA A 240 -8.99 -8.25 -13.44
CA ALA A 240 -8.31 -7.46 -14.45
C ALA A 240 -9.31 -6.59 -15.23
N PHE A 241 -8.89 -5.38 -15.59
CA PHE A 241 -9.71 -4.41 -16.30
C PHE A 241 -8.87 -3.51 -17.20
N SER A 242 -9.53 -2.88 -18.16
CA SER A 242 -8.99 -1.75 -18.90
C SER A 242 -9.83 -0.50 -18.66
N ALA A 243 -9.18 0.65 -18.69
CA ALA A 243 -9.81 1.95 -18.57
C ALA A 243 -9.29 2.89 -19.66
N ALA A 244 -10.18 3.48 -20.45
CA ALA A 244 -9.82 4.31 -21.59
C ALA A 244 -10.39 5.73 -21.49
N SER A 245 -9.60 6.72 -21.88
CA SER A 245 -10.05 8.11 -22.02
C SER A 245 -9.23 8.83 -23.09
N GLY A 246 -9.89 9.31 -24.14
CA GLY A 246 -9.23 9.94 -25.29
C GLY A 246 -8.21 8.99 -25.94
N TRP A 247 -6.93 9.36 -25.94
CA TRP A 247 -5.82 8.57 -26.48
C TRP A 247 -5.08 7.75 -25.43
N THR A 248 -5.58 7.73 -24.20
CA THR A 248 -4.98 7.00 -23.09
C THR A 248 -5.76 5.73 -22.82
N VAL A 249 -5.07 4.61 -22.74
CA VAL A 249 -5.62 3.34 -22.24
C VAL A 249 -4.74 2.83 -21.11
N VAL A 250 -5.35 2.44 -20.00
CA VAL A 250 -4.69 1.81 -18.86
C VAL A 250 -5.23 0.39 -18.74
N VAL A 251 -4.36 -0.60 -18.68
CA VAL A 251 -4.71 -2.00 -18.42
C VAL A 251 -4.11 -2.39 -17.08
N VAL A 252 -4.94 -2.93 -16.19
CA VAL A 252 -4.53 -3.40 -14.87
C VAL A 252 -4.86 -4.87 -14.74
N ALA A 253 -3.88 -5.66 -14.32
CA ALA A 253 -4.05 -7.08 -14.02
C ALA A 253 -3.11 -7.51 -12.90
N ASP A 254 -3.36 -8.67 -12.29
CA ASP A 254 -2.45 -9.28 -11.33
C ASP A 254 -2.04 -10.67 -11.79
N ARG A 255 -0.77 -11.01 -11.60
CA ARG A 255 -0.25 -12.36 -11.76
C ARG A 255 0.68 -12.66 -10.61
N ARG A 256 0.46 -13.78 -9.93
CA ARG A 256 1.30 -14.22 -8.80
C ARG A 256 1.45 -13.15 -7.71
N ARG A 257 0.37 -12.41 -7.40
CA ARG A 257 0.35 -11.30 -6.42
C ARG A 257 1.24 -10.12 -6.81
N THR A 258 1.59 -10.00 -8.09
CA THR A 258 2.25 -8.84 -8.67
C THR A 258 1.25 -8.12 -9.56
N ALA A 259 0.92 -6.88 -9.20
CA ALA A 259 0.08 -6.03 -10.03
C ALA A 259 0.89 -5.44 -11.19
N MET A 260 0.29 -5.51 -12.36
CA MET A 260 0.74 -4.94 -13.62
C MET A 260 -0.15 -3.76 -13.96
N ILE A 261 0.45 -2.60 -14.22
CA ILE A 261 -0.23 -1.42 -14.72
C ILE A 261 0.45 -1.02 -16.01
N LEU A 262 -0.24 -1.26 -17.12
CA LEU A 262 0.22 -0.94 -18.44
C LEU A 262 -0.56 0.27 -18.95
N LYS A 263 0.11 1.42 -19.06
CA LYS A 263 -0.46 2.64 -19.60
C LYS A 263 0.07 2.90 -21.00
N LEU A 264 -0.82 3.09 -21.95
CA LEU A 264 -0.54 3.46 -23.33
C LEU A 264 -1.12 4.84 -23.62
N GLU A 265 -0.32 5.72 -24.20
CA GLU A 265 -0.74 7.01 -24.76
C GLU A 265 -0.41 6.99 -26.25
N ALA A 266 -1.43 6.82 -27.10
CA ALA A 266 -1.24 6.72 -28.55
C ALA A 266 -2.51 7.09 -29.31
N LEU A 267 -2.36 7.73 -30.47
CA LEU A 267 -3.49 8.14 -31.33
C LEU A 267 -4.29 6.97 -31.89
N ARG A 268 -3.63 5.86 -32.23
CA ARG A 268 -4.25 4.67 -32.82
C ARG A 268 -3.48 3.41 -32.45
N VAL A 269 -4.06 2.60 -31.57
CA VAL A 269 -3.69 1.20 -31.36
C VAL A 269 -4.98 0.41 -31.28
N GLU A 270 -5.11 -0.63 -32.11
CA GLU A 270 -6.27 -1.50 -32.10
C GLU A 270 -6.38 -2.19 -30.74
N ARG A 271 -7.59 -2.21 -30.17
CA ARG A 271 -7.79 -2.76 -28.83
C ARG A 271 -7.37 -4.23 -28.73
N ALA A 272 -7.65 -5.02 -29.76
CA ALA A 272 -7.26 -6.43 -29.81
C ALA A 272 -5.73 -6.61 -29.81
N ASP A 273 -4.97 -5.69 -30.43
CA ASP A 273 -3.51 -5.70 -30.39
C ASP A 273 -3.00 -5.36 -28.99
N LEU A 274 -3.62 -4.37 -28.32
CA LEU A 274 -3.29 -4.00 -26.95
C LEU A 274 -3.58 -5.14 -25.97
N GLN A 275 -4.73 -5.81 -26.07
CA GLN A 275 -5.07 -6.96 -25.22
C GLN A 275 -4.07 -8.11 -25.42
N ARG A 276 -3.75 -8.46 -26.68
CA ARG A 276 -2.73 -9.47 -26.99
C ARG A 276 -1.35 -9.08 -26.45
N PHE A 277 -1.01 -7.80 -26.49
CA PHE A 277 0.24 -7.31 -25.93
C PHE A 277 0.24 -7.38 -24.40
N ALA A 278 -0.83 -6.94 -23.74
CA ALA A 278 -0.99 -7.02 -22.28
C ALA A 278 -0.88 -8.46 -21.78
N ALA A 279 -1.49 -9.43 -22.48
CA ALA A 279 -1.34 -10.85 -22.16
C ALA A 279 0.13 -11.31 -22.23
N ARG A 280 0.89 -10.92 -23.27
CA ARG A 280 2.32 -11.24 -23.38
C ARG A 280 3.17 -10.59 -22.29
N VAL A 281 2.81 -9.39 -21.83
CA VAL A 281 3.46 -8.74 -20.69
C VAL A 281 3.18 -9.54 -19.41
N LEU A 282 1.92 -9.95 -19.19
CA LEU A 282 1.50 -10.70 -18.02
C LEU A 282 2.15 -12.10 -17.96
N ASP A 283 2.30 -12.77 -19.10
CA ASP A 283 2.98 -14.07 -19.21
C ASP A 283 4.49 -14.00 -18.90
N ALA A 284 5.07 -12.80 -18.90
CA ALA A 284 6.47 -12.58 -18.55
C ALA A 284 6.70 -12.32 -17.05
N LEU A 285 5.64 -12.33 -16.22
CA LEU A 285 5.67 -12.22 -14.75
C LEU A 285 5.63 -13.61 -14.08
#